data_AF-A0A9P0QQ31-F1
#
_entry.id   AF-A0A9P0QQ31-F1
#
_cell.length_a   1.000
_cell.length_b   1.000
_cell.length_c   1.000
_cell.angle_alpha   90.00
_cell.angle_beta   90.00
_cell.angle_gamma   90.00
#
_symmetry.space_group_name_H-M   'P 1'
#
loop_
_entity.id
_entity.type
_entity.pdbx_description
1 polymer ?
#
loop_
_entity_poly.entity_id
_entity_poly.type
_entity_poly.pdbx_seq_one_letter_code
_entity_poly.pdbx_strand_id
1 'polypeptide(L)'
;MPRPQLGNVWTISKSKRTVRPLVAKIHALNELYTSYPSIVEFDIEQFQSSTESQVYPGIINPKDPSQRLSSLKPFISSELYQTYSEIFQIFKSIIQSVEASANPPTASSTSTDPSHSTPPSKISLLCCYKIGQSMALYSRSSHYKLNNSLLFDKKERKQDAIVENEFEDDIDHWLEMEPSQIVLAHRKDLIIGYIIHLLVFHSNLLLYTLIPILVDWLFENKNYHSIARNLFQEYWYNNDEYDEGVRNRIFWTFLKTGYWNQFITKLDLKSSYYSSSSQYASLILDSLPLNNKFSNKVKLDLLLNTSELHKLIELAPQHFQVNNILIHTLGKYINCFRSDLKQSSDPSRSEQVLQAFHQFLSQFLSLWLGSSDKDTGLVFNSLLPGNEDLFTALEKITKYCMAISDKVGAYIDLTELSAKFVTVHNTTLILKWYFLLYPIDYRKRNLHFDVKRISTFIVNLQNTKLRVVRNSDFDEFIVWVKTDLENMELAKACLERYYKKENSKVRYGRIHAQLIGEKVPIVEIYSEDSDEDADMVDTSYELQ
;
A
#
# COMPACT_ATOMS: atom_id res chain seq x y z
N MET A 1 61.92 0.17 -11.06
CA MET A 1 60.60 0.37 -10.41
C MET A 1 59.80 -0.91 -10.52
N PRO A 2 59.31 -1.49 -9.40
CA PRO A 2 58.50 -2.70 -9.45
C PRO A 2 57.13 -2.37 -10.06
N ARG A 3 56.67 -3.16 -11.03
CA ARG A 3 55.30 -3.07 -11.55
C ARG A 3 54.32 -3.37 -10.40
N PRO A 4 53.29 -2.56 -10.16
CA PRO A 4 52.26 -2.94 -9.20
C PRO A 4 51.63 -4.25 -9.67
N GLN A 5 51.50 -5.21 -8.77
CA GLN A 5 50.91 -6.51 -9.05
C GLN A 5 49.44 -6.31 -9.47
N LEU A 6 49.17 -6.36 -10.78
CA LEU A 6 47.85 -6.30 -11.41
C LEU A 6 47.01 -7.59 -11.18
N GLY A 7 47.26 -8.32 -10.10
CA GLY A 7 46.67 -9.64 -9.85
C GLY A 7 45.16 -9.66 -9.55
N ASN A 8 44.56 -8.51 -9.21
CA ASN A 8 43.16 -8.43 -8.76
C ASN A 8 42.32 -7.37 -9.50
N VAL A 9 42.65 -7.05 -10.76
CA VAL A 9 41.81 -6.10 -11.53
C VAL A 9 40.63 -6.85 -12.16
N TRP A 10 39.41 -6.45 -11.77
CA TRP A 10 38.19 -6.95 -12.41
C TRP A 10 38.14 -6.42 -13.85
N THR A 11 38.34 -7.29 -14.85
CA THR A 11 38.39 -6.87 -16.27
C THR A 11 37.00 -6.82 -16.89
N ILE A 12 36.84 -6.04 -17.97
CA ILE A 12 35.59 -5.97 -18.75
C ILE A 12 35.20 -7.37 -19.26
N SER A 13 36.16 -8.13 -19.80
CA SER A 13 35.93 -9.50 -20.25
C SER A 13 35.43 -10.41 -19.13
N LYS A 14 35.94 -10.24 -17.89
CA LYS A 14 35.48 -10.97 -16.71
C LYS A 14 34.06 -10.55 -16.32
N SER A 15 33.74 -9.26 -16.35
CA SER A 15 32.38 -8.73 -16.15
C SER A 15 31.38 -9.38 -17.09
N LYS A 16 31.64 -9.33 -18.40
CA LYS A 16 30.76 -9.92 -19.43
C LYS A 16 30.55 -11.40 -19.22
N ARG A 17 31.64 -12.15 -19.04
CA ARG A 17 31.58 -13.60 -18.87
C ARG A 17 30.78 -13.99 -17.62
N THR A 18 30.83 -13.16 -16.59
CA THR A 18 30.12 -13.37 -15.33
C THR A 18 28.62 -13.14 -15.51
N VAL A 19 28.20 -12.09 -16.23
CA VAL A 19 26.77 -11.72 -16.33
C VAL A 19 26.02 -12.42 -17.48
N ARG A 20 26.71 -12.78 -18.57
CA ARG A 20 26.11 -13.45 -19.76
C ARG A 20 25.19 -14.64 -19.44
N PRO A 21 25.54 -15.57 -18.54
CA PRO A 21 24.65 -16.69 -18.22
C PRO A 21 23.29 -16.24 -17.66
N LEU A 22 23.27 -15.20 -16.83
CA LEU A 22 22.04 -14.65 -16.26
C LEU A 22 21.17 -14.01 -17.35
N VAL A 23 21.77 -13.15 -18.18
CA VAL A 23 21.10 -12.50 -19.31
C VAL A 23 20.52 -13.54 -20.27
N ALA A 24 21.29 -14.56 -20.63
CA ALA A 24 20.83 -15.62 -21.51
C ALA A 24 19.62 -16.40 -20.93
N LYS A 25 19.62 -16.68 -19.62
CA LYS A 25 18.51 -17.38 -18.97
C LYS A 25 17.26 -16.52 -18.86
N ILE A 26 17.40 -15.24 -18.53
CA ILE A 26 16.30 -14.29 -18.55
C ILE A 26 15.71 -14.19 -19.96
N HIS A 27 16.53 -14.17 -21.01
CA HIS A 27 16.04 -14.18 -22.40
C HIS A 27 15.29 -15.47 -22.76
N ALA A 28 15.81 -16.64 -22.38
CA ALA A 28 15.11 -17.89 -22.59
C ALA A 28 13.74 -17.91 -21.88
N LEU A 29 13.67 -17.34 -20.67
CA LEU A 29 12.42 -17.22 -19.92
C LEU A 29 11.44 -16.24 -20.59
N ASN A 30 11.92 -15.12 -21.15
CA ASN A 30 11.09 -14.21 -21.94
C ASN A 30 10.53 -14.89 -23.21
N GLU A 31 11.33 -15.71 -23.89
CA GLU A 31 10.88 -16.50 -25.05
C GLU A 31 9.81 -17.51 -24.66
N LEU A 32 9.99 -18.18 -23.51
CA LEU A 32 9.01 -19.10 -22.95
C LEU A 32 7.70 -18.38 -22.63
N TYR A 33 7.76 -17.22 -21.98
CA TYR A 33 6.58 -16.39 -21.68
C TYR A 33 5.86 -15.94 -22.96
N THR A 34 6.60 -15.50 -23.97
CA THR A 34 6.02 -15.06 -25.26
C THR A 34 5.34 -16.21 -26.00
N SER A 35 5.92 -17.40 -25.93
CA SER A 35 5.42 -18.58 -26.65
C SER A 35 4.28 -19.29 -25.90
N TYR A 36 4.35 -19.29 -24.56
CA TYR A 36 3.46 -20.03 -23.67
C TYR A 36 3.24 -19.25 -22.34
N PRO A 37 2.43 -18.18 -22.35
CA PRO A 37 2.23 -17.33 -21.17
C PRO A 37 1.78 -18.10 -19.92
N SER A 38 0.88 -19.08 -20.10
CA SER A 38 0.32 -19.90 -19.02
C SER A 38 1.35 -20.73 -18.26
N ILE A 39 2.52 -21.02 -18.84
CA ILE A 39 3.60 -21.75 -18.17
C ILE A 39 4.27 -20.87 -17.10
N VAL A 40 4.22 -19.54 -17.26
CA VAL A 40 4.91 -18.59 -16.37
C VAL A 40 3.96 -17.99 -15.34
N GLU A 41 2.68 -18.37 -15.38
CA GLU A 41 1.68 -17.90 -14.43
C GLU A 41 1.82 -18.60 -13.06
N PHE A 42 1.55 -17.83 -12.01
CA PHE A 42 1.45 -18.34 -10.65
C PHE A 42 0.00 -18.76 -10.38
N ASP A 43 -0.21 -19.98 -9.91
CA ASP A 43 -1.55 -20.49 -9.59
C ASP A 43 -2.04 -19.93 -8.25
N ILE A 44 -2.75 -18.80 -8.34
CA ILE A 44 -3.32 -18.09 -7.19
C ILE A 44 -4.46 -18.90 -6.55
N GLU A 45 -5.28 -19.59 -7.35
CA GLU A 45 -6.44 -20.34 -6.87
C GLU A 45 -6.00 -21.54 -6.05
N GLN A 46 -5.00 -22.27 -6.54
CA GLN A 46 -4.39 -23.37 -5.81
C GLN A 46 -3.71 -22.86 -4.52
N PHE A 47 -3.06 -21.69 -4.55
CA PHE A 47 -2.44 -21.11 -3.36
C PHE A 47 -3.47 -20.71 -2.29
N GLN A 48 -4.58 -20.09 -2.68
CA GLN A 48 -5.66 -19.65 -1.77
C GLN A 48 -6.44 -20.84 -1.18
N SER A 49 -6.88 -21.79 -2.02
CA SER A 49 -7.59 -22.99 -1.57
C SER A 49 -6.76 -23.84 -0.61
N SER A 50 -5.45 -23.88 -0.83
CA SER A 50 -4.54 -24.60 0.06
C SER A 50 -4.35 -23.89 1.40
N THR A 51 -4.35 -22.56 1.46
CA THR A 51 -4.10 -21.83 2.72
C THR A 51 -5.23 -21.94 3.73
N GLU A 52 -6.46 -22.17 3.27
CA GLU A 52 -7.62 -22.44 4.14
C GLU A 52 -7.57 -23.85 4.78
N SER A 53 -6.83 -24.78 4.17
CA SER A 53 -6.80 -26.19 4.57
C SER A 53 -5.47 -26.64 5.19
N GLN A 54 -4.34 -26.07 4.75
CA GLN A 54 -2.98 -26.35 5.22
C GLN A 54 -2.09 -25.11 4.99
N VAL A 55 -1.73 -24.39 6.06
CA VAL A 55 -0.76 -23.30 5.97
C VAL A 55 0.58 -23.87 5.51
N TYR A 56 1.05 -23.59 4.28
CA TYR A 56 2.38 -23.99 3.83
C TYR A 56 3.45 -23.18 4.58
N PRO A 57 4.02 -23.72 5.68
CA PRO A 57 4.94 -22.94 6.49
C PRO A 57 6.24 -22.68 5.71
N GLY A 58 6.58 -23.54 4.75
CA GLY A 58 7.79 -23.43 3.93
C GLY A 58 7.84 -22.21 3.01
N ILE A 59 6.70 -21.58 2.65
CA ILE A 59 6.71 -20.33 1.89
C ILE A 59 6.81 -19.12 2.83
N ILE A 60 5.98 -19.12 3.87
CA ILE A 60 5.80 -17.97 4.77
C ILE A 60 6.99 -17.89 5.75
N ASN A 61 7.27 -18.99 6.46
CA ASN A 61 8.39 -19.19 7.39
C ASN A 61 9.35 -20.29 6.89
N PRO A 62 10.12 -20.07 5.82
CA PRO A 62 11.15 -21.02 5.41
C PRO A 62 12.28 -21.08 6.45
N LYS A 63 12.88 -22.26 6.61
CA LYS A 63 14.15 -22.44 7.33
C LYS A 63 15.32 -21.90 6.51
N ASP A 64 15.26 -22.04 5.19
CA ASP A 64 16.27 -21.57 4.27
C ASP A 64 15.66 -21.15 2.89
N PRO A 65 16.39 -20.38 2.07
CA PRO A 65 15.87 -19.85 0.81
C PRO A 65 15.61 -20.94 -0.23
N SER A 66 16.31 -22.08 -0.12
CA SER A 66 16.12 -23.24 -1.00
C SER A 66 14.80 -23.94 -0.66
N GLN A 67 14.43 -24.00 0.62
CA GLN A 67 13.13 -24.46 1.09
C GLN A 67 12.03 -23.55 0.56
N ARG A 68 12.20 -22.22 0.61
CA ARG A 68 11.25 -21.27 0.03
C ARG A 68 11.04 -21.53 -1.45
N LEU A 69 12.13 -21.71 -2.21
CA LEU A 69 12.07 -22.06 -3.63
C LEU A 69 11.32 -23.38 -3.86
N SER A 70 11.69 -24.43 -3.14
CA SER A 70 11.04 -25.76 -3.28
C SER A 70 9.55 -25.72 -2.96
N SER A 71 9.15 -24.85 -2.04
CA SER A 71 7.76 -24.70 -1.63
C SER A 71 6.92 -23.95 -2.67
N LEU A 72 7.53 -23.22 -3.62
CA LEU A 72 6.82 -22.63 -4.76
C LEU A 72 6.38 -23.66 -5.80
N LYS A 73 7.03 -24.83 -5.84
CA LYS A 73 6.81 -25.88 -6.86
C LYS A 73 5.34 -26.25 -7.10
N PRO A 74 4.45 -26.32 -6.09
CA PRO A 74 3.04 -26.64 -6.32
C PRO A 74 2.28 -25.56 -7.09
N PHE A 75 2.75 -24.31 -7.10
CA PHE A 75 2.01 -23.13 -7.58
C PHE A 75 2.57 -22.57 -8.89
N ILE A 76 3.58 -23.21 -9.46
CA ILE A 76 4.21 -22.81 -10.72
C ILE A 76 4.45 -24.04 -11.58
N SER A 77 4.58 -23.85 -12.90
CA SER A 77 4.95 -24.95 -13.79
C SER A 77 6.32 -25.55 -13.46
N SER A 78 6.52 -26.81 -13.85
CA SER A 78 7.82 -27.50 -13.72
C SER A 78 8.95 -26.76 -14.43
N GLU A 79 8.65 -26.18 -15.59
CA GLU A 79 9.55 -25.46 -16.47
C GLU A 79 9.98 -24.14 -15.83
N LEU A 80 9.04 -23.41 -15.23
CA LEU A 80 9.32 -22.19 -14.50
C LEU A 80 10.17 -22.50 -13.26
N TYR A 81 9.81 -23.54 -12.50
CA TYR A 81 10.56 -23.97 -11.33
C TYR A 81 12.02 -24.33 -11.66
N GLN A 82 12.24 -25.08 -12.75
CA GLN A 82 13.59 -25.41 -13.21
C GLN A 82 14.36 -24.14 -13.57
N THR A 83 13.74 -23.23 -14.32
CA THR A 83 14.38 -21.97 -14.73
C THR A 83 14.73 -21.10 -13.52
N TYR A 84 13.84 -21.00 -12.53
CA TYR A 84 14.11 -20.29 -11.27
C TYR A 84 15.26 -20.90 -10.48
N SER A 85 15.33 -22.23 -10.43
CA SER A 85 16.42 -22.95 -9.78
C SER A 85 17.76 -22.65 -10.45
N GLU A 86 17.80 -22.63 -11.78
CA GLU A 86 19.00 -22.29 -12.54
C GLU A 86 19.41 -20.81 -12.37
N ILE A 87 18.45 -19.89 -12.46
CA ILE A 87 18.69 -18.45 -12.20
C ILE A 87 19.23 -18.25 -10.79
N PHE A 88 18.68 -18.94 -9.79
CA PHE A 88 19.15 -18.87 -8.41
C PHE A 88 20.61 -19.30 -8.28
N GLN A 89 21.01 -20.42 -8.90
CA GLN A 89 22.40 -20.88 -8.86
C GLN A 89 23.36 -19.95 -9.62
N ILE A 90 22.95 -19.46 -10.78
CA ILE A 90 23.72 -18.47 -11.55
C ILE A 90 23.93 -17.21 -10.72
N PHE A 91 22.87 -16.69 -10.11
CA PHE A 91 22.95 -15.51 -9.26
C PHE A 91 23.92 -15.69 -8.10
N LYS A 92 23.84 -16.82 -7.37
CA LYS A 92 24.78 -17.14 -6.28
C LYS A 92 26.23 -17.13 -6.76
N SER A 93 26.50 -17.81 -7.87
CA SER A 93 27.83 -17.91 -8.47
C SER A 93 28.39 -16.53 -8.86
N ILE A 94 27.54 -15.67 -9.42
CA ILE A 94 27.92 -14.30 -9.78
C ILE A 94 28.30 -13.49 -8.54
N ILE A 95 27.43 -13.42 -7.53
CA ILE A 95 27.68 -12.63 -6.32
C ILE A 95 28.93 -13.14 -5.60
N GLN A 96 29.07 -14.46 -5.44
CA GLN A 96 30.26 -15.06 -4.84
C GLN A 96 31.54 -14.75 -5.64
N SER A 97 31.49 -14.77 -6.98
CA SER A 97 32.64 -14.44 -7.84
C SER A 97 33.05 -12.98 -7.72
N VAL A 98 32.07 -12.05 -7.69
CA VAL A 98 32.31 -10.61 -7.57
C VAL A 98 32.94 -10.27 -6.22
N GLU A 99 32.43 -10.87 -5.15
CA GLU A 99 32.83 -10.62 -3.77
C GLU A 99 34.12 -11.36 -3.38
N ALA A 100 34.33 -12.62 -3.82
CA ALA A 100 35.59 -13.34 -3.58
C ALA A 100 36.81 -12.66 -4.23
N SER A 101 36.57 -11.82 -5.23
CA SER A 101 37.61 -11.00 -5.86
C SER A 101 37.90 -9.71 -5.08
N ALA A 102 37.07 -9.32 -4.10
CA ALA A 102 37.36 -8.21 -3.19
C ALA A 102 38.30 -8.75 -2.11
N ASN A 103 39.40 -8.02 -1.84
CA ASN A 103 40.43 -8.48 -0.90
C ASN A 103 39.81 -8.90 0.46
N PRO A 104 40.37 -9.91 1.14
CA PRO A 104 39.93 -10.25 2.48
C PRO A 104 40.03 -9.01 3.38
N PRO A 105 39.08 -8.80 4.31
CA PRO A 105 39.17 -7.72 5.27
C PRO A 105 40.46 -7.94 6.07
N THR A 106 41.38 -7.00 5.99
CA THR A 106 42.52 -6.93 6.90
C THR A 106 41.95 -6.90 8.32
N ALA A 107 42.30 -7.94 9.09
CA ALA A 107 41.92 -8.10 10.48
C ALA A 107 42.31 -6.86 11.29
N SER A 108 41.33 -6.03 11.64
CA SER A 108 41.35 -5.10 12.79
C SER A 108 40.06 -4.27 12.84
N SER A 109 38.97 -4.89 13.26
CA SER A 109 37.89 -4.19 13.97
C SER A 109 37.17 -5.18 14.85
N THR A 110 37.80 -5.48 15.99
CA THR A 110 37.13 -6.01 17.17
C THR A 110 36.19 -4.92 17.70
N SER A 111 34.96 -4.88 17.20
CA SER A 111 33.85 -4.24 17.91
C SER A 111 32.72 -5.27 18.00
N THR A 112 32.71 -5.97 19.13
CA THR A 112 31.64 -6.87 19.57
C THR A 112 30.47 -6.04 20.05
N ASP A 113 29.65 -5.55 19.12
CA ASP A 113 28.29 -5.10 19.45
C ASP A 113 27.35 -5.40 18.26
N PRO A 114 26.41 -6.35 18.37
CA PRO A 114 25.61 -6.82 17.24
C PRO A 114 24.33 -6.01 17.00
N SER A 115 24.08 -4.90 17.72
CA SER A 115 22.76 -4.25 17.70
C SER A 115 22.64 -2.97 16.86
N HIS A 116 23.69 -2.19 16.59
CA HIS A 116 23.56 -0.97 15.79
C HIS A 116 24.88 -0.51 15.17
N SER A 117 25.15 -0.85 13.91
CA SER A 117 25.87 0.00 12.92
C SER A 117 26.34 -0.81 11.71
N THR A 118 25.46 -1.10 10.76
CA THR A 118 25.95 -1.26 9.37
C THR A 118 26.18 0.14 8.82
N PRO A 119 27.40 0.49 8.37
CA PRO A 119 27.64 1.81 7.80
C PRO A 119 26.73 1.99 6.58
N PRO A 120 26.07 3.16 6.43
CA PRO A 120 25.27 3.44 5.24
C PRO A 120 26.12 3.22 3.99
N SER A 121 25.49 2.71 2.93
CA SER A 121 26.15 2.56 1.63
C SER A 121 26.78 3.90 1.24
N LYS A 122 28.10 3.89 1.00
CA LYS A 122 28.81 5.09 0.55
C LYS A 122 28.09 5.65 -0.68
N ILE A 123 27.98 6.97 -0.79
CA ILE A 123 27.32 7.64 -1.93
C ILE A 123 27.82 7.08 -3.27
N SER A 124 29.12 6.77 -3.37
CA SER A 124 29.72 6.10 -4.53
C SER A 124 29.02 4.79 -4.91
N LEU A 125 28.66 3.94 -3.95
CA LEU A 125 27.97 2.66 -4.20
C LEU A 125 26.57 2.90 -4.75
N LEU A 126 25.83 3.85 -4.18
CA LEU A 126 24.49 4.23 -4.66
C LEU A 126 24.54 4.81 -6.07
N CYS A 127 25.54 5.65 -6.37
CA CYS A 127 25.78 6.16 -7.71
C CYS A 127 26.07 5.01 -8.69
N CYS A 128 26.89 4.04 -8.31
CA CYS A 128 27.15 2.87 -9.15
C CYS A 128 25.91 2.04 -9.42
N TYR A 129 25.01 1.89 -8.45
CA TYR A 129 23.75 1.19 -8.65
C TYR A 129 22.84 1.94 -9.63
N LYS A 130 22.74 3.27 -9.49
CA LYS A 130 21.98 4.10 -10.43
C LYS A 130 22.57 4.13 -11.84
N ILE A 131 23.90 4.10 -11.99
CA ILE A 131 24.53 3.90 -13.30
C ILE A 131 24.18 2.51 -13.85
N GLY A 132 24.19 1.48 -13.00
CA GLY A 132 23.73 0.13 -13.35
C GLY A 132 22.29 0.08 -13.85
N GLN A 133 21.41 0.95 -13.35
CA GLN A 133 20.05 1.12 -13.88
C GLN A 133 20.08 1.60 -15.33
N SER A 134 20.87 2.63 -15.63
CA SER A 134 21.06 3.12 -17.00
C SER A 134 21.65 2.02 -17.88
N MET A 135 22.66 1.28 -17.42
CA MET A 135 23.22 0.14 -18.15
C MET A 135 22.14 -0.90 -18.51
N ALA A 136 21.21 -1.20 -17.59
CA ALA A 136 20.13 -2.14 -17.83
C ALA A 136 19.15 -1.63 -18.88
N LEU A 137 18.72 -0.37 -18.78
CA LEU A 137 17.73 0.26 -19.66
C LEU A 137 18.27 0.53 -21.08
N TYR A 138 19.54 0.95 -21.20
CA TYR A 138 20.13 1.37 -22.47
C TYR A 138 20.83 0.24 -23.25
N SER A 139 20.85 -0.97 -22.71
CA SER A 139 21.36 -2.13 -23.42
C SER A 139 20.29 -2.70 -24.38
N ARG A 140 20.65 -2.87 -25.65
CA ARG A 140 19.76 -3.43 -26.69
C ARG A 140 19.18 -4.79 -26.30
N SER A 141 19.95 -5.61 -25.58
CA SER A 141 19.51 -6.92 -25.09
C SER A 141 18.25 -6.84 -24.22
N SER A 142 18.19 -5.89 -23.28
CA SER A 142 17.02 -5.64 -22.43
C SER A 142 15.86 -4.98 -23.19
N HIS A 143 16.16 -4.04 -24.10
CA HIS A 143 15.16 -3.26 -24.83
C HIS A 143 14.41 -4.04 -25.94
N TYR A 144 15.13 -4.81 -26.77
CA TYR A 144 14.58 -5.33 -28.03
C TYR A 144 13.64 -6.53 -27.92
N LYS A 145 13.78 -7.38 -26.90
CA LYS A 145 12.93 -8.58 -26.77
C LYS A 145 11.62 -8.32 -26.04
N LEU A 146 11.55 -7.27 -25.22
CA LEU A 146 10.34 -6.87 -24.50
C LEU A 146 9.31 -6.17 -25.40
N ASN A 147 9.79 -5.38 -26.37
CA ASN A 147 8.94 -4.72 -27.36
C ASN A 147 8.47 -5.66 -28.49
N ASN A 148 9.27 -6.67 -28.86
CA ASN A 148 8.89 -7.63 -29.91
C ASN A 148 7.84 -8.67 -29.45
N SER A 149 7.60 -8.85 -28.15
CA SER A 149 6.67 -9.87 -27.64
C SER A 149 5.22 -9.39 -27.49
N LEU A 150 4.96 -8.07 -27.39
CA LEU A 150 3.64 -7.60 -26.95
C LEU A 150 3.03 -6.41 -27.72
N LEU A 151 3.76 -5.66 -28.56
CA LEU A 151 3.24 -4.38 -29.08
C LEU A 151 3.22 -4.21 -30.60
N PHE A 152 3.74 -5.13 -31.41
CA PHE A 152 3.78 -4.92 -32.86
C PHE A 152 3.04 -6.00 -33.63
N ASP A 153 1.91 -5.61 -34.21
CA ASP A 153 1.34 -6.32 -35.34
C ASP A 153 2.42 -6.39 -36.45
N LYS A 154 2.65 -7.58 -37.02
CA LYS A 154 3.78 -7.85 -37.95
C LYS A 154 3.83 -6.92 -39.17
N LYS A 155 2.77 -6.14 -39.41
CA LYS A 155 2.57 -5.25 -40.56
C LYS A 155 2.96 -3.78 -40.30
N GLU A 156 3.16 -3.34 -39.06
CA GLU A 156 3.49 -1.94 -38.73
C GLU A 156 4.99 -1.66 -38.52
N ARG A 157 5.89 -2.55 -38.97
CA ARG A 157 7.35 -2.36 -38.95
C ARG A 157 7.86 -1.29 -39.93
N LYS A 158 7.39 -0.06 -39.83
CA LYS A 158 7.99 1.07 -40.57
C LYS A 158 8.00 2.32 -39.72
N GLN A 159 8.97 2.40 -38.80
CA GLN A 159 9.75 3.59 -38.41
C GLN A 159 10.34 3.40 -37.01
N ASP A 160 11.53 2.81 -36.87
CA ASP A 160 12.28 2.90 -35.60
C ASP A 160 13.81 2.93 -35.75
N ALA A 161 14.38 3.01 -36.96
CA ALA A 161 15.84 3.05 -37.19
C ALA A 161 16.58 4.20 -36.47
N ILE A 162 15.87 5.23 -36.01
CA ILE A 162 16.43 6.37 -35.26
C ILE A 162 16.63 5.99 -33.78
N VAL A 163 15.68 5.26 -33.20
CA VAL A 163 15.75 4.76 -31.81
C VAL A 163 16.76 3.62 -31.67
N GLU A 164 16.94 2.80 -32.72
CA GLU A 164 17.97 1.75 -32.76
C GLU A 164 19.40 2.29 -32.56
N ASN A 165 19.67 3.51 -33.02
CA ASN A 165 20.98 4.14 -32.91
C ASN A 165 21.25 4.77 -31.53
N GLU A 166 20.24 4.91 -30.67
CA GLU A 166 20.38 5.48 -29.32
C GLU A 166 20.72 4.42 -28.27
N PHE A 167 20.50 3.13 -28.55
CA PHE A 167 20.78 2.02 -27.63
C PHE A 167 22.10 1.33 -27.93
N GLU A 168 22.83 0.99 -26.87
CA GLU A 168 24.11 0.32 -26.96
C GLU A 168 23.97 -1.20 -27.07
N ASP A 169 24.78 -1.82 -27.91
CA ASP A 169 24.76 -3.27 -28.15
C ASP A 169 25.11 -4.10 -26.90
N ASP A 170 25.95 -3.58 -25.99
CA ASP A 170 26.52 -4.34 -24.88
C ASP A 170 26.98 -3.42 -23.72
N ILE A 171 27.26 -4.00 -22.55
CA ILE A 171 27.68 -3.25 -21.35
C ILE A 171 29.12 -2.68 -21.42
N ASP A 172 29.87 -2.93 -22.50
CA ASP A 172 31.28 -2.55 -22.61
C ASP A 172 31.49 -1.04 -22.50
N HIS A 173 30.69 -0.28 -23.23
CA HIS A 173 30.86 1.17 -23.30
C HIS A 173 30.67 1.80 -21.92
N TRP A 174 29.70 1.31 -21.14
CA TRP A 174 29.50 1.70 -19.73
C TRP A 174 30.69 1.36 -18.82
N LEU A 175 31.40 0.26 -19.09
CA LEU A 175 32.57 -0.17 -18.32
C LEU A 175 33.89 0.48 -18.79
N GLU A 176 33.83 1.26 -19.86
CA GLU A 176 34.90 2.04 -20.49
C GLU A 176 34.74 3.57 -20.32
N MET A 177 33.69 4.02 -19.62
CA MET A 177 33.43 5.44 -19.38
C MET A 177 34.60 6.16 -18.70
N GLU A 178 34.77 7.44 -19.05
CA GLU A 178 35.70 8.34 -18.36
C GLU A 178 35.05 8.95 -17.10
N PRO A 179 35.77 9.09 -15.98
CA PRO A 179 37.20 8.80 -15.80
C PRO A 179 37.46 7.30 -15.53
N SER A 180 38.34 6.70 -16.34
CA SER A 180 38.66 5.26 -16.27
C SER A 180 39.18 4.81 -14.91
N GLN A 181 39.88 5.69 -14.18
CA GLN A 181 40.37 5.42 -12.82
C GLN A 181 39.23 5.16 -11.83
N ILE A 182 38.12 5.90 -11.96
CA ILE A 182 36.94 5.75 -11.08
C ILE A 182 36.16 4.50 -11.48
N VAL A 183 35.93 4.30 -12.79
CA VAL A 183 35.21 3.14 -13.31
C VAL A 183 35.93 1.84 -12.99
N LEU A 184 37.27 1.81 -13.08
CA LEU A 184 38.07 0.65 -12.70
C LEU A 184 37.94 0.32 -11.20
N ALA A 185 37.93 1.35 -10.34
CA ALA A 185 37.80 1.17 -8.89
C ALA A 185 36.41 0.65 -8.48
N HIS A 186 35.36 1.07 -9.18
CA HIS A 186 33.96 0.74 -8.87
C HIS A 186 33.32 -0.29 -9.81
N ARG A 187 34.10 -0.94 -10.67
CA ARG A 187 33.57 -1.84 -11.71
C ARG A 187 32.68 -2.96 -11.16
N LYS A 188 33.01 -3.48 -9.99
CA LYS A 188 32.22 -4.52 -9.31
C LYS A 188 30.86 -3.99 -8.86
N ASP A 189 30.85 -2.81 -8.26
CA ASP A 189 29.66 -2.13 -7.79
C ASP A 189 28.71 -1.82 -8.96
N LEU A 190 29.28 -1.36 -10.10
CA LEU A 190 28.53 -1.14 -11.34
C LEU A 190 27.86 -2.42 -11.87
N ILE A 191 28.57 -3.55 -11.82
CA ILE A 191 28.02 -4.84 -12.26
C ILE A 191 26.92 -5.33 -11.32
N ILE A 192 27.10 -5.18 -10.00
CA ILE A 192 26.05 -5.51 -9.03
C ILE A 192 24.82 -4.64 -9.28
N GLY A 193 25.01 -3.34 -9.53
CA GLY A 193 23.96 -2.42 -9.94
C GLY A 193 23.21 -2.90 -11.18
N TYR A 194 23.96 -3.23 -12.25
CA TYR A 194 23.39 -3.76 -13.49
C TYR A 194 22.57 -5.04 -13.25
N ILE A 195 23.08 -5.98 -12.46
CA ILE A 195 22.37 -7.23 -12.13
C ILE A 195 21.09 -6.96 -11.34
N ILE A 196 21.14 -6.09 -10.33
CA ILE A 196 19.96 -5.70 -9.54
C ILE A 196 18.89 -5.15 -10.47
N HIS A 197 19.24 -4.18 -11.30
CA HIS A 197 18.28 -3.53 -12.17
C HIS A 197 17.80 -4.44 -13.31
N LEU A 198 18.64 -5.36 -13.81
CA LEU A 198 18.22 -6.39 -14.77
C LEU A 198 17.15 -7.31 -14.14
N LEU A 199 17.36 -7.76 -12.90
CA LEU A 199 16.39 -8.61 -12.19
C LEU A 199 15.09 -7.85 -11.90
N VAL A 200 15.19 -6.61 -11.42
CA VAL A 200 14.04 -5.76 -11.09
C VAL A 200 13.25 -5.39 -12.33
N PHE A 201 13.90 -5.10 -13.45
CA PHE A 201 13.23 -4.82 -14.72
C PHE A 201 12.37 -6.00 -15.19
N HIS A 202 12.86 -7.24 -15.02
CA HIS A 202 12.11 -8.46 -15.33
C HIS A 202 11.23 -8.97 -14.17
N SER A 203 11.14 -8.23 -13.06
CA SER A 203 10.35 -8.66 -11.88
C SER A 203 8.88 -8.76 -12.19
N ASN A 204 8.33 -7.83 -12.96
CA ASN A 204 6.89 -7.68 -13.10
C ASN A 204 6.25 -8.80 -13.91
N LEU A 205 6.97 -9.31 -14.91
CA LEU A 205 6.48 -10.34 -15.81
C LEU A 205 6.94 -11.74 -15.40
N LEU A 206 8.19 -11.89 -14.94
CA LEU A 206 8.84 -13.20 -14.89
C LEU A 206 9.39 -13.57 -13.51
N LEU A 207 9.94 -12.60 -12.77
CA LEU A 207 10.77 -12.88 -11.58
C LEU A 207 10.10 -12.48 -10.26
N TYR A 208 8.81 -12.14 -10.27
CA TYR A 208 8.11 -11.54 -9.13
C TYR A 208 8.23 -12.36 -7.84
N THR A 209 8.05 -13.68 -7.94
CA THR A 209 8.13 -14.61 -6.80
C THR A 209 9.55 -15.09 -6.51
N LEU A 210 10.48 -14.94 -7.47
CA LEU A 210 11.88 -15.32 -7.31
C LEU A 210 12.70 -14.28 -6.54
N ILE A 211 12.48 -12.98 -6.77
CA ILE A 211 13.29 -11.92 -6.15
C ILE A 211 13.28 -11.98 -4.62
N PRO A 212 12.14 -12.18 -3.93
CA PRO A 212 12.14 -12.38 -2.48
C PRO A 212 13.04 -13.53 -2.02
N ILE A 213 13.20 -14.60 -2.81
CA ILE A 213 14.12 -15.71 -2.51
C ILE A 213 15.58 -15.29 -2.66
N LEU A 214 15.90 -14.49 -3.69
CA LEU A 214 17.25 -13.94 -3.89
C LEU A 214 17.64 -13.03 -2.72
N VAL A 215 16.73 -12.14 -2.32
CA VAL A 215 16.91 -11.24 -1.17
C VAL A 215 17.11 -12.04 0.13
N ASP A 216 16.30 -13.08 0.36
CA ASP A 216 16.43 -13.92 1.56
C ASP A 216 17.81 -14.59 1.64
N TRP A 217 18.30 -15.11 0.53
CA TRP A 217 19.64 -15.69 0.46
C TRP A 217 20.75 -14.65 0.69
N LEU A 218 20.65 -13.46 0.09
CA LEU A 218 21.61 -12.39 0.33
C LEU A 218 21.61 -11.94 1.80
N PHE A 219 20.44 -11.93 2.45
CA PHE A 219 20.32 -11.52 3.84
C PHE A 219 20.84 -12.57 4.82
N GLU A 220 20.65 -13.87 4.56
CA GLU A 220 21.27 -14.92 5.39
C GLU A 220 22.80 -14.88 5.37
N ASN A 221 23.37 -14.39 4.28
CA ASN A 221 24.81 -14.19 4.14
C ASN A 221 25.18 -12.76 4.57
N LYS A 222 25.62 -12.59 5.82
CA LYS A 222 25.95 -11.28 6.43
C LYS A 222 26.77 -10.33 5.54
N ASN A 223 27.64 -10.88 4.70
CA ASN A 223 28.48 -10.12 3.79
C ASN A 223 27.71 -9.40 2.66
N TYR A 224 26.46 -9.79 2.37
CA TYR A 224 25.67 -9.29 1.24
C TYR A 224 24.43 -8.48 1.66
N HIS A 225 24.33 -8.07 2.93
CA HIS A 225 23.19 -7.29 3.44
C HIS A 225 22.94 -5.98 2.65
N SER A 226 24.00 -5.29 2.22
CA SER A 226 23.88 -4.07 1.41
C SER A 226 23.23 -4.38 0.06
N ILE A 227 23.64 -5.45 -0.61
CA ILE A 227 23.06 -5.91 -1.87
C ILE A 227 21.61 -6.33 -1.67
N ALA A 228 21.31 -7.07 -0.58
CA ALA A 228 19.95 -7.48 -0.23
C ALA A 228 19.01 -6.28 -0.09
N ARG A 229 19.44 -5.25 0.65
CA ARG A 229 18.65 -4.04 0.89
C ARG A 229 18.39 -3.27 -0.39
N ASN A 230 19.40 -3.09 -1.23
CA ASN A 230 19.24 -2.35 -2.49
C ASN A 230 18.39 -3.12 -3.49
N LEU A 231 18.59 -4.45 -3.63
CA LEU A 231 17.73 -5.28 -4.46
C LEU A 231 16.27 -5.23 -3.99
N PHE A 232 16.03 -5.32 -2.68
CA PHE A 232 14.68 -5.23 -2.13
C PHE A 232 14.07 -3.85 -2.36
N GLN A 233 14.81 -2.76 -2.12
CA GLN A 233 14.29 -1.40 -2.33
C GLN A 233 13.91 -1.15 -3.79
N GLU A 234 14.78 -1.50 -4.73
CA GLU A 234 14.48 -1.35 -6.15
C GLU A 234 13.32 -2.24 -6.59
N TYR A 235 13.24 -3.49 -6.11
CA TYR A 235 12.09 -4.38 -6.36
C TYR A 235 10.78 -3.85 -5.75
N TRP A 236 10.84 -3.40 -4.50
CA TRP A 236 9.69 -3.02 -3.70
C TRP A 236 9.10 -1.67 -4.09
N TYR A 237 9.89 -0.79 -4.73
CA TYR A 237 9.45 0.50 -5.23
C TYR A 237 9.48 0.59 -6.76
N ASN A 238 9.56 -0.56 -7.46
CA ASN A 238 9.54 -0.55 -8.91
C ASN A 238 8.14 -0.15 -9.43
N ASN A 239 8.10 0.88 -10.29
CA ASN A 239 6.88 1.48 -10.82
C ASN A 239 6.61 1.13 -12.29
N ASP A 240 7.34 0.19 -12.90
CA ASP A 240 7.19 -0.05 -14.34
C ASP A 240 5.73 -0.36 -14.73
N GLU A 241 5.27 0.31 -15.79
CA GLU A 241 3.88 0.37 -16.30
C GLU A 241 3.41 -0.92 -17.00
N TYR A 242 4.20 -2.00 -16.97
CA TYR A 242 3.91 -3.24 -17.70
C TYR A 242 2.97 -4.17 -16.94
N ASP A 243 2.03 -4.76 -17.69
CA ASP A 243 0.84 -5.58 -17.34
C ASP A 243 0.54 -5.83 -15.84
N GLU A 244 -0.38 -5.03 -15.30
CA GLU A 244 -0.63 -4.84 -13.87
C GLU A 244 -1.48 -5.93 -13.18
N GLY A 245 -2.11 -6.85 -13.92
CA GLY A 245 -3.19 -7.69 -13.40
C GLY A 245 -2.73 -8.80 -12.46
N VAL A 246 -1.78 -9.62 -12.91
CA VAL A 246 -1.35 -10.84 -12.19
C VAL A 246 -0.49 -10.49 -10.98
N ARG A 247 0.48 -9.57 -11.12
CA ARG A 247 1.36 -9.09 -10.04
C ARG A 247 0.56 -8.60 -8.83
N ASN A 248 -0.47 -7.80 -9.08
CA ASN A 248 -1.27 -7.20 -8.03
C ASN A 248 -2.05 -8.27 -7.25
N ARG A 249 -2.61 -9.28 -7.93
CA ARG A 249 -3.28 -10.38 -7.23
C ARG A 249 -2.32 -11.20 -6.35
N ILE A 250 -1.11 -11.49 -6.84
CA ILE A 250 -0.09 -12.18 -6.02
C ILE A 250 0.29 -11.31 -4.82
N PHE A 251 0.50 -10.00 -5.02
CA PHE A 251 0.79 -9.06 -3.93
C PHE A 251 -0.25 -9.12 -2.81
N TRP A 252 -1.53 -8.95 -3.15
CA TRP A 252 -2.62 -8.95 -2.18
C TRP A 252 -2.86 -10.33 -1.56
N THR A 253 -2.61 -11.41 -2.30
CA THR A 253 -2.66 -12.77 -1.76
C THR A 253 -1.57 -12.99 -0.72
N PHE A 254 -0.33 -12.55 -1.00
CA PHE A 254 0.78 -12.60 -0.03
C PHE A 254 0.57 -11.67 1.17
N LEU A 255 -0.12 -10.55 0.99
CA LEU A 255 -0.52 -9.69 2.10
C LEU A 255 -1.45 -10.43 3.05
N LYS A 256 -2.51 -11.06 2.52
CA LYS A 256 -3.51 -11.79 3.31
C LYS A 256 -2.94 -12.97 4.09
N THR A 257 -1.96 -13.68 3.52
CA THR A 257 -1.33 -14.81 4.18
C THR A 257 -0.26 -14.41 5.19
N GLY A 258 0.04 -13.12 5.33
CA GLY A 258 1.09 -12.62 6.22
C GLY A 258 2.52 -12.85 5.70
N TYR A 259 2.69 -13.29 4.45
CA TYR A 259 3.99 -13.52 3.82
C TYR A 259 4.87 -12.27 3.91
N TRP A 260 4.33 -11.11 3.51
CA TRP A 260 5.07 -9.86 3.54
C TRP A 260 5.44 -9.44 4.95
N ASN A 261 4.60 -9.71 5.95
CA ASN A 261 4.87 -9.35 7.34
C ASN A 261 6.09 -10.11 7.86
N GLN A 262 6.12 -11.43 7.66
CA GLN A 262 7.25 -12.27 8.07
C GLN A 262 8.53 -11.89 7.32
N PHE A 263 8.42 -11.63 6.01
CA PHE A 263 9.55 -11.22 5.20
C PHE A 263 10.13 -9.87 5.63
N ILE A 264 9.29 -8.84 5.81
CA ILE A 264 9.71 -7.50 6.26
C ILE A 264 10.32 -7.55 7.66
N THR A 265 9.70 -8.31 8.56
CA THR A 265 10.20 -8.47 9.94
C THR A 265 11.55 -9.19 9.97
N LYS A 266 11.73 -10.26 9.17
CA LYS A 266 13.02 -10.99 9.08
C LYS A 266 14.15 -10.07 8.61
N LEU A 267 13.86 -9.11 7.73
CA LEU A 267 14.84 -8.22 7.13
C LEU A 267 15.11 -6.93 7.93
N ASP A 268 14.42 -6.69 9.06
CA ASP A 268 14.45 -5.44 9.85
C ASP A 268 14.30 -4.17 8.95
N LEU A 269 13.39 -4.25 7.98
CA LEU A 269 13.13 -3.12 7.09
C LEU A 269 12.28 -2.07 7.82
N LYS A 270 12.67 -0.81 7.68
CA LYS A 270 12.00 0.33 8.32
C LYS A 270 11.45 1.28 7.27
N SER A 271 10.26 1.83 7.53
CA SER A 271 9.73 2.94 6.74
C SER A 271 10.66 4.14 6.87
N SER A 272 10.82 4.88 5.77
CA SER A 272 11.60 6.11 5.73
C SER A 272 10.90 7.27 6.43
N TYR A 273 9.59 7.18 6.66
CA TYR A 273 8.77 8.31 7.08
C TYR A 273 8.08 8.10 8.43
N TYR A 274 7.89 6.85 8.86
CA TYR A 274 7.13 6.55 10.06
C TYR A 274 7.85 5.54 10.97
N SER A 275 8.21 5.98 12.18
CA SER A 275 8.96 5.20 13.18
C SER A 275 8.07 4.58 14.27
N SER A 276 6.78 4.36 14.00
CA SER A 276 5.84 3.84 15.00
C SER A 276 5.98 2.33 15.25
N SER A 277 5.18 1.84 16.20
CA SER A 277 4.97 0.43 16.54
C SER A 277 4.52 -0.47 15.38
N SER A 278 4.03 0.10 14.27
CA SER A 278 3.48 -0.63 13.11
C SER A 278 4.34 -0.45 11.84
N GLN A 279 5.64 -0.78 11.93
CA GLN A 279 6.60 -0.66 10.82
C GLN A 279 6.11 -1.38 9.54
N TYR A 280 5.48 -2.56 9.70
CA TYR A 280 4.91 -3.31 8.59
C TYR A 280 3.82 -2.54 7.85
N ALA A 281 2.80 -2.04 8.55
CA ALA A 281 1.69 -1.31 7.94
C ALA A 281 2.21 -0.06 7.20
N SER A 282 3.14 0.67 7.83
CA SER A 282 3.74 1.87 7.25
C SER A 282 4.48 1.57 5.93
N LEU A 283 5.30 0.52 5.90
CA LEU A 283 6.01 0.11 4.68
C LEU A 283 5.09 -0.35 3.56
N ILE A 284 3.98 -1.01 3.88
CA ILE A 284 2.97 -1.34 2.88
C ILE A 284 2.37 -0.05 2.33
N LEU A 285 1.92 0.86 3.20
CA LEU A 285 1.30 2.14 2.80
C LEU A 285 2.25 3.02 1.96
N ASP A 286 3.55 3.06 2.27
CA ASP A 286 4.57 3.74 1.46
C ASP A 286 4.59 3.26 0.01
N SER A 287 4.40 1.96 -0.21
CA SER A 287 4.55 1.32 -1.52
C SER A 287 3.28 1.30 -2.37
N LEU A 288 2.11 1.53 -1.76
CA LEU A 288 0.81 1.41 -2.44
C LEU A 288 0.61 2.46 -3.56
N PRO A 289 0.92 3.76 -3.35
CA PRO A 289 0.80 4.78 -4.39
C PRO A 289 1.84 4.64 -5.49
N LEU A 290 3.04 4.14 -5.15
CA LEU A 290 4.16 4.07 -6.08
C LEU A 290 3.95 2.95 -7.11
N ASN A 291 3.63 1.74 -6.66
CA ASN A 291 3.75 0.55 -7.50
C ASN A 291 2.50 0.21 -8.36
N ASN A 292 1.57 1.15 -8.58
CA ASN A 292 0.27 0.86 -9.21
C ASN A 292 -0.40 -0.42 -8.64
N LYS A 293 -0.22 -0.68 -7.33
CA LYS A 293 -0.75 -1.87 -6.63
C LYS A 293 -2.27 -1.93 -6.61
N PHE A 294 -2.87 -0.78 -6.91
CA PHE A 294 -4.22 -0.67 -7.38
C PHE A 294 -4.19 -0.83 -8.91
N SER A 295 -4.45 -2.01 -9.49
CA SER A 295 -4.70 -2.11 -10.94
C SER A 295 -6.07 -1.55 -11.30
N ASN A 296 -6.25 -1.08 -12.54
CA ASN A 296 -7.56 -0.67 -13.09
C ASN A 296 -8.38 -1.82 -13.67
N LYS A 297 -7.80 -3.02 -13.88
CA LYS A 297 -8.40 -4.04 -14.75
C LYS A 297 -9.31 -5.07 -14.06
N VAL A 298 -9.27 -5.21 -12.73
CA VAL A 298 -9.99 -6.31 -12.04
C VAL A 298 -11.01 -5.79 -11.02
N LYS A 299 -12.30 -5.94 -11.34
CA LYS A 299 -13.43 -5.60 -10.45
C LYS A 299 -13.45 -6.41 -9.14
N LEU A 300 -13.01 -7.68 -9.19
CA LEU A 300 -13.01 -8.59 -8.04
C LEU A 300 -11.98 -8.21 -6.96
N ASP A 301 -10.87 -7.59 -7.37
CA ASP A 301 -9.77 -7.23 -6.46
C ASP A 301 -10.16 -6.02 -5.59
N LEU A 302 -11.03 -5.12 -6.08
CA LEU A 302 -11.46 -3.94 -5.30
C LEU A 302 -12.12 -4.32 -3.95
N LEU A 303 -13.03 -5.31 -3.95
CA LEU A 303 -13.76 -5.74 -2.74
C LEU A 303 -12.86 -6.48 -1.74
N LEU A 304 -11.94 -7.30 -2.25
CA LEU A 304 -10.99 -8.04 -1.42
C LEU A 304 -9.90 -7.13 -0.85
N ASN A 305 -9.48 -6.12 -1.62
CA ASN A 305 -8.41 -5.20 -1.24
C ASN A 305 -8.91 -4.12 -0.28
N THR A 306 -10.18 -3.70 -0.34
CA THR A 306 -10.70 -2.66 0.56
C THR A 306 -10.69 -3.10 2.01
N SER A 307 -11.13 -4.32 2.33
CA SER A 307 -11.12 -4.79 3.73
C SER A 307 -9.71 -4.86 4.35
N GLU A 308 -8.71 -5.34 3.58
CA GLU A 308 -7.32 -5.42 4.05
C GLU A 308 -6.66 -4.04 4.06
N LEU A 309 -6.96 -3.19 3.08
CA LEU A 309 -6.51 -1.80 3.05
C LEU A 309 -7.04 -1.02 4.26
N HIS A 310 -8.30 -1.23 4.63
CA HIS A 310 -8.91 -0.61 5.80
C HIS A 310 -8.14 -1.00 7.07
N LYS A 311 -7.82 -2.29 7.26
CA LYS A 311 -6.99 -2.75 8.39
C LYS A 311 -5.60 -2.11 8.39
N LEU A 312 -4.95 -1.97 7.23
CA LEU A 312 -3.63 -1.35 7.13
C LEU A 312 -3.67 0.15 7.50
N ILE A 313 -4.71 0.87 7.07
CA ILE A 313 -4.93 2.27 7.42
C ILE A 313 -5.23 2.40 8.92
N GLU A 314 -6.07 1.54 9.49
CA GLU A 314 -6.36 1.50 10.94
C GLU A 314 -5.09 1.26 11.78
N LEU A 315 -4.13 0.47 11.28
CA LEU A 315 -2.84 0.24 11.97
C LEU A 315 -1.87 1.43 11.90
N ALA A 316 -2.03 2.32 10.91
CA ALA A 316 -1.16 3.48 10.70
C ALA A 316 -1.96 4.69 10.17
N PRO A 317 -2.91 5.22 10.97
CA PRO A 317 -3.91 6.20 10.52
C PRO A 317 -3.31 7.54 10.09
N GLN A 318 -2.20 7.94 10.71
CA GLN A 318 -1.54 9.24 10.53
C GLN A 318 -0.44 9.19 9.45
N HIS A 319 -0.41 8.13 8.65
CA HIS A 319 0.59 7.97 7.61
C HIS A 319 0.35 8.96 6.46
N PHE A 320 1.39 9.67 6.03
CA PHE A 320 1.30 10.76 5.04
C PHE A 320 0.70 10.35 3.68
N GLN A 321 0.82 9.08 3.29
CA GLN A 321 0.23 8.55 2.05
C GLN A 321 -1.26 8.18 2.16
N VAL A 322 -1.87 8.19 3.34
CA VAL A 322 -3.25 7.73 3.53
C VAL A 322 -4.22 8.49 2.64
N ASN A 323 -4.14 9.83 2.58
CA ASN A 323 -5.02 10.61 1.72
C ASN A 323 -4.82 10.30 0.22
N ASN A 324 -3.57 10.13 -0.23
CA ASN A 324 -3.30 9.72 -1.61
C ASN A 324 -3.93 8.36 -1.91
N ILE A 325 -3.79 7.40 -1.01
CA ILE A 325 -4.39 6.06 -1.14
C ILE A 325 -5.91 6.14 -1.17
N LEU A 326 -6.53 6.94 -0.30
CA LEU A 326 -7.97 7.15 -0.27
C LEU A 326 -8.47 7.79 -1.57
N ILE A 327 -7.76 8.78 -2.11
CA ILE A 327 -8.07 9.43 -3.39
C ILE A 327 -7.99 8.40 -4.53
N HIS A 328 -6.91 7.62 -4.62
CA HIS A 328 -6.76 6.58 -5.63
C HIS A 328 -7.85 5.51 -5.53
N THR A 329 -8.20 5.10 -4.31
CA THR A 329 -9.27 4.13 -4.05
C THR A 329 -10.61 4.68 -4.51
N LEU A 330 -10.97 5.90 -4.11
CA LEU A 330 -12.21 6.56 -4.51
C LEU A 330 -12.30 6.73 -6.03
N GLY A 331 -11.23 7.20 -6.68
CA GLY A 331 -11.18 7.37 -8.13
C GLY A 331 -11.41 6.06 -8.89
N LYS A 332 -10.85 4.95 -8.40
CA LYS A 332 -11.05 3.62 -9.00
C LYS A 332 -12.47 3.11 -8.83
N TYR A 333 -13.03 3.22 -7.64
CA TYR A 333 -14.41 2.85 -7.40
C TYR A 333 -15.37 3.66 -8.27
N ILE A 334 -15.10 4.96 -8.47
CA ILE A 334 -15.87 5.81 -9.41
C ILE A 334 -15.77 5.27 -10.84
N ASN A 335 -14.57 4.89 -11.31
CA ASN A 335 -14.39 4.36 -12.66
C ASN A 335 -15.09 3.00 -12.84
N CYS A 336 -15.00 2.10 -11.85
CA CYS A 336 -15.72 0.83 -11.85
C CYS A 336 -17.24 1.06 -11.87
N PHE A 337 -17.75 1.90 -10.98
CA PHE A 337 -19.17 2.27 -10.92
C PHE A 337 -19.69 2.81 -12.27
N ARG A 338 -18.95 3.73 -12.90
CA ARG A 338 -19.33 4.26 -14.22
C ARG A 338 -19.33 3.19 -15.31
N SER A 339 -18.39 2.24 -15.25
CA SER A 339 -18.32 1.13 -16.19
C SER A 339 -19.49 0.16 -15.99
N ASP A 340 -19.77 -0.22 -14.74
CA ASP A 340 -20.86 -1.11 -14.37
C ASP A 340 -22.23 -0.52 -14.74
N LEU A 341 -22.43 0.76 -14.49
CA LEU A 341 -23.66 1.48 -14.85
C LEU A 341 -23.84 1.63 -16.37
N LYS A 342 -22.75 1.73 -17.13
CA LYS A 342 -22.82 1.72 -18.61
C LYS A 342 -23.16 0.34 -19.16
N GLN A 343 -22.73 -0.71 -18.45
CA GLN A 343 -22.96 -2.11 -18.83
C GLN A 343 -24.31 -2.65 -18.33
N SER A 344 -25.02 -1.94 -17.44
CA SER A 344 -26.35 -2.31 -17.01
C SER A 344 -27.39 -1.99 -18.09
N SER A 345 -27.86 -3.04 -18.77
CA SER A 345 -28.91 -2.96 -19.78
C SER A 345 -30.33 -2.92 -19.21
N ASP A 346 -30.50 -3.24 -17.93
CA ASP A 346 -31.79 -3.33 -17.23
C ASP A 346 -31.83 -2.37 -16.02
N PRO A 347 -32.96 -1.68 -15.77
CA PRO A 347 -33.12 -0.83 -14.59
C PRO A 347 -32.85 -1.53 -13.26
N SER A 348 -33.22 -2.81 -13.09
CA SER A 348 -32.97 -3.56 -11.85
C SER A 348 -31.46 -3.78 -11.60
N ARG A 349 -30.70 -4.00 -12.66
CA ARG A 349 -29.23 -4.08 -12.56
C ARG A 349 -28.61 -2.74 -12.23
N SER A 350 -29.19 -1.65 -12.73
CA SER A 350 -28.74 -0.28 -12.40
C SER A 350 -28.98 0.04 -10.92
N GLU A 351 -30.11 -0.40 -10.36
CA GLU A 351 -30.40 -0.30 -8.93
C GLU A 351 -29.36 -1.02 -8.07
N GLN A 352 -29.03 -2.28 -8.40
CA GLN A 352 -28.02 -3.06 -7.68
C GLN A 352 -26.65 -2.36 -7.68
N VAL A 353 -26.24 -1.82 -8.84
CA VAL A 353 -24.98 -1.07 -8.97
C VAL A 353 -24.99 0.20 -8.11
N LEU A 354 -26.10 0.95 -8.10
CA LEU A 354 -26.26 2.12 -7.24
C LEU A 354 -26.25 1.76 -5.75
N GLN A 355 -26.91 0.67 -5.36
CA GLN A 355 -26.95 0.20 -3.98
C GLN A 355 -25.56 -0.25 -3.49
N ALA A 356 -24.83 -1.01 -4.30
CA ALA A 356 -23.46 -1.41 -4.00
C ALA A 356 -22.54 -0.18 -3.87
N PHE A 357 -22.70 0.81 -4.74
CA PHE A 357 -21.93 2.05 -4.67
C PHE A 357 -22.25 2.89 -3.43
N HIS A 358 -23.52 2.95 -3.02
CA HIS A 358 -23.92 3.60 -1.77
C HIS A 358 -23.29 2.92 -0.54
N GLN A 359 -23.28 1.59 -0.50
CA GLN A 359 -22.63 0.83 0.57
C GLN A 359 -21.13 1.14 0.63
N PHE A 360 -20.46 1.18 -0.53
CA PHE A 360 -19.06 1.59 -0.61
C PHE A 360 -18.83 3.00 -0.07
N LEU A 361 -19.60 4.01 -0.51
CA LEU A 361 -19.45 5.38 -0.01
C LEU A 361 -19.63 5.49 1.51
N SER A 362 -20.57 4.73 2.06
CA SER A 362 -20.82 4.68 3.50
C SER A 362 -19.63 4.08 4.26
N GLN A 363 -19.06 2.98 3.75
CA GLN A 363 -17.86 2.35 4.33
C GLN A 363 -16.62 3.23 4.19
N PHE A 364 -16.45 3.89 3.04
CA PHE A 364 -15.35 4.81 2.78
C PHE A 364 -15.37 5.99 3.76
N LEU A 365 -16.54 6.63 3.92
CA LEU A 365 -16.71 7.73 4.89
C LEU A 365 -16.48 7.27 6.32
N SER A 366 -16.93 6.07 6.67
CA SER A 366 -16.68 5.51 8.00
C SER A 366 -15.20 5.23 8.25
N LEU A 367 -14.44 4.79 7.26
CA LEU A 367 -13.01 4.56 7.43
C LEU A 367 -12.27 5.90 7.59
N TRP A 368 -12.61 6.86 6.73
CA TRP A 368 -11.88 8.13 6.67
C TRP A 368 -12.22 9.06 7.83
N LEU A 369 -13.51 9.24 8.13
CA LEU A 369 -14.04 10.21 9.09
C LEU A 369 -14.60 9.57 10.37
N GLY A 370 -14.60 8.24 10.46
CA GLY A 370 -15.05 7.54 11.66
C GLY A 370 -14.03 7.61 12.79
N SER A 371 -14.55 7.60 14.02
CA SER A 371 -13.73 7.43 15.21
C SER A 371 -13.27 5.98 15.32
N SER A 372 -11.96 5.76 15.40
CA SER A 372 -11.38 4.43 15.61
C SER A 372 -11.31 4.10 17.10
N ASP A 373 -11.18 2.81 17.44
CA ASP A 373 -10.93 2.35 18.81
C ASP A 373 -9.71 3.07 19.43
N LYS A 374 -9.62 3.09 20.77
CA LYS A 374 -8.58 3.78 21.57
C LYS A 374 -7.14 3.58 21.07
N ASP A 375 -6.86 2.45 20.43
CA ASP A 375 -5.51 2.05 20.03
C ASP A 375 -5.18 2.38 18.56
N THR A 376 -6.18 2.66 17.71
CA THR A 376 -6.01 2.75 16.25
C THR A 376 -6.08 4.18 15.70
N GLY A 377 -6.31 5.19 16.54
CA GLY A 377 -6.23 6.61 16.18
C GLY A 377 -7.21 7.08 15.08
N LEU A 378 -7.47 8.38 15.00
CA LEU A 378 -8.30 8.93 13.91
C LEU A 378 -7.53 8.90 12.59
N VAL A 379 -8.15 8.38 11.54
CA VAL A 379 -7.60 8.40 10.16
C VAL A 379 -7.62 9.82 9.60
N PHE A 380 -8.69 10.56 9.85
CA PHE A 380 -8.78 11.95 9.44
C PHE A 380 -7.75 12.80 10.19
N ASN A 381 -6.94 13.53 9.43
CA ASN A 381 -6.08 14.60 9.95
C ASN A 381 -6.21 15.82 9.04
N SER A 382 -6.69 16.93 9.59
CA SER A 382 -6.91 18.18 8.85
C SER A 382 -5.64 18.77 8.24
N LEU A 383 -4.46 18.44 8.78
CA LEU A 383 -3.16 18.91 8.30
C LEU A 383 -2.65 18.13 7.09
N LEU A 384 -3.23 16.96 6.78
CA LEU A 384 -2.80 16.17 5.62
C LEU A 384 -3.35 16.76 4.30
N PRO A 385 -2.53 16.86 3.25
CA PRO A 385 -2.98 17.34 1.94
C PRO A 385 -3.99 16.37 1.31
N GLY A 386 -4.84 16.87 0.41
CA GLY A 386 -5.82 16.05 -0.33
C GLY A 386 -7.19 15.87 0.34
N ASN A 387 -7.39 16.34 1.57
CA ASN A 387 -8.71 16.34 2.23
C ASN A 387 -9.75 17.12 1.42
N GLU A 388 -9.37 18.28 0.87
CA GLU A 388 -10.23 19.11 0.01
C GLU A 388 -10.66 18.37 -1.26
N ASP A 389 -9.73 17.64 -1.88
CA ASP A 389 -9.98 16.84 -3.08
C ASP A 389 -10.96 15.70 -2.79
N LEU A 390 -10.78 15.00 -1.66
CA LEU A 390 -11.69 13.95 -1.21
C LEU A 390 -13.11 14.48 -0.97
N PHE A 391 -13.25 15.57 -0.21
CA PHE A 391 -14.56 16.19 0.01
C PHE A 391 -15.21 16.66 -1.30
N THR A 392 -14.43 17.26 -2.20
CA THR A 392 -14.93 17.74 -3.50
C THR A 392 -15.32 16.58 -4.41
N ALA A 393 -14.57 15.47 -4.41
CA ALA A 393 -14.90 14.26 -5.13
C ALA A 393 -16.21 13.63 -4.61
N LEU A 394 -16.36 13.51 -3.29
CA LEU A 394 -17.58 13.02 -2.65
C LEU A 394 -18.80 13.90 -2.94
N GLU A 395 -18.63 15.23 -2.93
CA GLU A 395 -19.70 16.17 -3.29
C GLU A 395 -20.17 15.95 -4.74
N LYS A 396 -19.22 15.88 -5.68
CA LYS A 396 -19.52 15.72 -7.11
C LYS A 396 -20.13 14.34 -7.41
N ILE A 397 -19.61 13.28 -6.81
CA ILE A 397 -20.08 11.92 -7.10
C ILE A 397 -21.46 11.65 -6.50
N THR A 398 -21.75 12.14 -5.29
CA THR A 398 -23.08 12.00 -4.67
C THR A 398 -24.14 12.75 -5.47
N LYS A 399 -23.84 13.96 -5.96
CA LYS A 399 -24.70 14.70 -6.91
C LYS A 399 -24.94 13.91 -8.20
N TYR A 400 -23.89 13.29 -8.74
CA TYR A 400 -24.01 12.44 -9.92
C TYR A 400 -24.91 11.21 -9.66
N CYS A 401 -24.76 10.54 -8.52
CA CYS A 401 -25.59 9.41 -8.11
C CYS A 401 -27.07 9.80 -7.91
N MET A 402 -27.35 10.97 -7.32
CA MET A 402 -28.71 11.52 -7.23
C MET A 402 -29.33 11.69 -8.61
N ALA A 403 -28.63 12.38 -9.52
CA ALA A 403 -29.11 12.63 -10.88
C ALA A 403 -29.33 11.34 -11.69
N ILE A 404 -28.54 10.29 -11.45
CA ILE A 404 -28.78 8.97 -12.05
C ILE A 404 -29.97 8.29 -11.41
N SER A 405 -30.08 8.33 -10.07
CA SER A 405 -31.21 7.73 -9.35
C SER A 405 -32.53 8.31 -9.80
N ASP A 406 -32.59 9.61 -10.08
CA ASP A 406 -33.79 10.26 -10.63
C ASP A 406 -34.11 9.78 -12.06
N LYS A 407 -33.08 9.56 -12.89
CA LYS A 407 -33.25 9.05 -14.26
C LYS A 407 -33.70 7.60 -14.30
N VAL A 408 -33.11 6.73 -13.48
CA VAL A 408 -33.51 5.31 -13.36
C VAL A 408 -34.84 5.22 -12.60
N GLY A 409 -35.08 6.15 -11.68
CA GLY A 409 -36.30 6.35 -10.90
C GLY A 409 -37.57 6.52 -11.74
N ALA A 410 -37.42 6.95 -12.99
CA ALA A 410 -38.51 7.02 -13.96
C ALA A 410 -39.05 5.63 -14.37
N TYR A 411 -38.28 4.57 -14.11
CA TYR A 411 -38.59 3.20 -14.53
C TYR A 411 -38.78 2.22 -13.36
N ILE A 412 -38.17 2.48 -12.19
CA ILE A 412 -38.26 1.70 -10.95
C ILE A 412 -38.32 2.67 -9.77
N ASP A 413 -39.05 2.35 -8.69
CA ASP A 413 -39.05 3.17 -7.48
C ASP A 413 -37.69 3.15 -6.78
N LEU A 414 -36.92 4.24 -6.94
CA LEU A 414 -35.63 4.47 -6.28
C LEU A 414 -35.69 5.56 -5.21
N THR A 415 -36.88 5.89 -4.72
CA THR A 415 -37.08 7.01 -3.77
C THR A 415 -36.24 6.85 -2.50
N GLU A 416 -36.16 5.62 -1.98
CA GLU A 416 -35.34 5.33 -0.79
C GLU A 416 -33.84 5.50 -1.07
N LEU A 417 -33.37 5.02 -2.22
CA LEU A 417 -31.95 5.05 -2.61
C LEU A 417 -31.48 6.48 -2.94
N SER A 418 -32.30 7.25 -3.65
CA SER A 418 -32.04 8.67 -3.90
C SER A 418 -31.92 9.44 -2.59
N ALA A 419 -32.83 9.21 -1.64
CA ALA A 419 -32.78 9.86 -0.34
C ALA A 419 -31.59 9.41 0.53
N LYS A 420 -31.08 8.19 0.33
CA LYS A 420 -29.80 7.73 0.92
C LYS A 420 -28.62 8.54 0.37
N PHE A 421 -28.53 8.74 -0.95
CA PHE A 421 -27.48 9.59 -1.54
C PHE A 421 -27.57 11.06 -1.10
N VAL A 422 -28.78 11.62 -0.96
CA VAL A 422 -28.99 12.96 -0.39
C VAL A 422 -28.45 13.02 1.04
N THR A 423 -28.67 11.98 1.85
CA THR A 423 -28.14 11.89 3.22
C THR A 423 -26.60 11.91 3.22
N VAL A 424 -25.96 11.11 2.35
CA VAL A 424 -24.50 11.08 2.20
C VAL A 424 -23.98 12.45 1.74
N HIS A 425 -24.63 13.08 0.77
CA HIS A 425 -24.27 14.40 0.25
C HIS A 425 -24.29 15.48 1.34
N ASN A 426 -25.41 15.61 2.03
CA ASN A 426 -25.59 16.62 3.07
C ASN A 426 -24.64 16.39 4.24
N THR A 427 -24.42 15.12 4.64
CA THR A 427 -23.45 14.79 5.68
C THR A 427 -22.03 15.17 5.26
N THR A 428 -21.64 14.89 4.01
CA THR A 428 -20.33 15.26 3.47
C THR A 428 -20.12 16.76 3.53
N LEU A 429 -21.13 17.58 3.19
CA LEU A 429 -21.04 19.04 3.28
C LEU A 429 -20.86 19.52 4.73
N ILE A 430 -21.66 19.00 5.66
CA ILE A 430 -21.56 19.35 7.09
C ILE A 430 -20.17 19.02 7.63
N LEU A 431 -19.66 17.82 7.32
CA LEU A 431 -18.33 17.39 7.76
C LEU A 431 -17.21 18.19 7.08
N LYS A 432 -17.34 18.53 5.80
CA LYS A 432 -16.41 19.43 5.11
C LYS A 432 -16.30 20.77 5.83
N TRP A 433 -17.42 21.33 6.27
CA TRP A 433 -17.43 22.58 7.01
C TRP A 433 -16.78 22.45 8.39
N TYR A 434 -17.13 21.42 9.14
CA TYR A 434 -16.53 21.15 10.44
C TYR A 434 -15.01 21.02 10.36
N PHE A 435 -14.53 20.13 9.47
CA PHE A 435 -13.13 19.76 9.43
C PHE A 435 -12.22 20.75 8.68
N LEU A 436 -12.75 21.49 7.70
CA LEU A 436 -11.96 22.46 6.92
C LEU A 436 -12.29 23.91 7.25
N LEU A 437 -13.16 24.17 8.23
CA LEU A 437 -13.65 25.50 8.60
C LEU A 437 -14.18 26.31 7.39
N TYR A 438 -14.71 25.62 6.38
CA TYR A 438 -15.15 26.25 5.13
C TYR A 438 -16.58 26.77 5.26
N PRO A 439 -16.84 28.09 5.30
CA PRO A 439 -18.18 28.61 5.55
C PRO A 439 -19.17 28.14 4.48
N ILE A 440 -20.25 27.49 4.91
CA ILE A 440 -21.38 27.15 4.04
C ILE A 440 -22.37 28.33 4.07
N ASP A 441 -22.67 28.88 2.89
CA ASP A 441 -23.78 29.82 2.73
C ASP A 441 -25.10 29.05 2.58
N TYR A 442 -25.70 28.66 3.73
CA TYR A 442 -26.94 27.87 3.79
C TYR A 442 -28.09 28.55 3.03
N ARG A 443 -28.12 29.89 3.05
CA ARG A 443 -29.16 30.71 2.42
C ARG A 443 -29.18 30.59 0.89
N LYS A 444 -28.07 30.18 0.27
CA LYS A 444 -27.99 29.99 -1.19
C LYS A 444 -28.26 28.56 -1.66
N ARG A 445 -28.26 27.56 -0.77
CA ARG A 445 -28.24 26.15 -1.17
C ARG A 445 -29.55 25.37 -0.98
N ASN A 446 -30.58 25.94 -0.34
CA ASN A 446 -31.87 25.26 -0.11
C ASN A 446 -31.70 23.79 0.31
N LEU A 447 -30.79 23.51 1.25
CA LEU A 447 -30.56 22.15 1.74
C LEU A 447 -31.75 21.78 2.62
N HIS A 448 -32.66 20.95 2.10
CA HIS A 448 -33.71 20.33 2.92
C HIS A 448 -33.05 19.23 3.77
N PHE A 449 -32.94 19.47 5.08
CA PHE A 449 -32.30 18.55 6.02
C PHE A 449 -33.32 17.56 6.58
N ASP A 450 -33.18 16.27 6.25
CA ASP A 450 -33.76 15.21 7.08
C ASP A 450 -32.82 15.01 8.29
N VAL A 451 -33.08 15.80 9.35
CA VAL A 451 -32.30 15.79 10.61
C VAL A 451 -32.18 14.38 11.17
N LYS A 452 -33.24 13.56 11.04
CA LYS A 452 -33.27 12.18 11.54
C LYS A 452 -32.32 11.28 10.76
N ARG A 453 -32.31 11.35 9.44
CA ARG A 453 -31.40 10.52 8.62
C ARG A 453 -29.95 10.96 8.74
N ILE A 454 -29.68 12.26 8.74
CA ILE A 454 -28.33 12.81 8.86
C ILE A 454 -27.75 12.49 10.24
N SER A 455 -28.50 12.72 11.33
CA SER A 455 -28.04 12.34 12.67
C SER A 455 -27.79 10.84 12.81
N THR A 456 -28.64 10.00 12.20
CA THR A 456 -28.40 8.55 12.17
C THR A 456 -27.12 8.20 11.42
N PHE A 457 -26.89 8.83 10.27
CA PHE A 457 -25.72 8.56 9.45
C PHE A 457 -24.44 9.03 10.14
N ILE A 458 -24.42 10.25 10.71
CA ILE A 458 -23.31 10.76 11.54
C ILE A 458 -23.04 9.80 12.69
N VAL A 459 -24.06 9.43 13.46
CA VAL A 459 -23.89 8.51 14.59
C VAL A 459 -23.43 7.13 14.14
N ASN A 460 -23.84 6.65 12.96
CA ASN A 460 -23.35 5.40 12.40
C ASN A 460 -21.89 5.50 11.94
N LEU A 461 -21.47 6.62 11.35
CA LEU A 461 -20.06 6.90 11.03
C LEU A 461 -19.20 6.90 12.30
N GLN A 462 -19.76 7.32 13.43
CA GLN A 462 -19.06 7.40 14.71
C GLN A 462 -19.16 6.13 15.57
N ASN A 463 -20.02 5.17 15.21
CA ASN A 463 -20.28 3.93 15.95
C ASN A 463 -19.75 2.67 15.25
N THR A 464 -18.95 2.82 14.20
CA THR A 464 -18.37 1.71 13.46
C THR A 464 -17.23 1.08 14.24
N LYS A 465 -17.62 0.08 15.05
CA LYS A 465 -16.82 -0.80 15.92
C LYS A 465 -16.46 -0.21 17.30
N LEU A 466 -17.21 -0.72 18.28
CA LEU A 466 -16.90 -1.02 19.69
C LEU A 466 -17.01 0.03 20.82
N ARG A 467 -17.88 -0.37 21.77
CA ARG A 467 -17.77 -0.43 23.24
C ARG A 467 -17.04 0.70 24.01
N VAL A 468 -17.84 1.28 24.93
CA VAL A 468 -17.51 1.67 26.33
C VAL A 468 -16.62 2.91 26.52
N VAL A 469 -16.12 3.55 25.47
CA VAL A 469 -15.15 4.65 25.62
C VAL A 469 -15.73 6.03 25.30
N ARG A 470 -15.30 7.00 26.12
CA ARG A 470 -15.53 8.43 25.95
C ARG A 470 -14.99 8.95 24.61
N ASN A 471 -15.87 9.29 23.67
CA ASN A 471 -15.48 10.03 22.46
C ASN A 471 -15.43 11.54 22.74
N SER A 472 -14.24 12.14 22.88
CA SER A 472 -14.07 13.60 23.08
C SER A 472 -14.33 14.39 21.81
N ASP A 473 -14.01 13.81 20.66
CA ASP A 473 -13.99 14.49 19.37
C ASP A 473 -15.42 14.62 18.83
N PHE A 474 -16.27 13.64 19.15
CA PHE A 474 -17.71 13.76 18.93
C PHE A 474 -18.35 14.84 19.80
N ASP A 475 -17.93 15.00 21.06
CA ASP A 475 -18.45 16.07 21.92
C ASP A 475 -18.07 17.45 21.38
N GLU A 476 -16.82 17.62 20.93
CA GLU A 476 -16.36 18.84 20.29
C GLU A 476 -17.15 19.14 19.02
N PHE A 477 -17.40 18.12 18.18
CA PHE A 477 -18.27 18.24 17.02
C PHE A 477 -19.69 18.72 17.42
N ILE A 478 -20.31 18.12 18.44
CA ILE A 478 -21.65 18.50 18.90
C ILE A 478 -21.68 19.95 19.42
N VAL A 479 -20.65 20.37 20.16
CA VAL A 479 -20.51 21.75 20.64
C VAL A 479 -20.30 22.72 19.47
N TRP A 480 -19.52 22.33 18.46
CA TRP A 480 -19.31 23.14 17.26
C TRP A 480 -20.60 23.28 16.44
N VAL A 481 -21.33 22.18 16.19
CA VAL A 481 -22.60 22.21 15.44
C VAL A 481 -23.61 23.15 16.11
N LYS A 482 -23.59 23.25 17.44
CA LYS A 482 -24.43 24.19 18.22
C LYS A 482 -24.12 25.67 17.96
N THR A 483 -22.91 26.02 17.51
CA THR A 483 -22.54 27.44 17.32
C THR A 483 -23.41 28.14 16.28
N ASP A 484 -24.07 27.38 15.40
CA ASP A 484 -25.09 27.88 14.48
C ASP A 484 -26.50 27.45 14.93
N LEU A 485 -27.39 28.43 15.12
CA LEU A 485 -28.77 28.23 15.57
C LEU A 485 -29.56 27.31 14.62
N GLU A 486 -29.24 27.33 13.32
CA GLU A 486 -29.90 26.50 12.30
C GLU A 486 -29.58 25.00 12.44
N ASN A 487 -28.50 24.64 13.15
CA ASN A 487 -28.07 23.25 13.33
C ASN A 487 -28.33 22.70 14.74
N MET A 488 -29.00 23.46 15.61
CA MET A 488 -29.29 23.03 17.00
C MET A 488 -30.12 21.74 17.05
N GLU A 489 -31.09 21.58 16.15
CA GLU A 489 -31.91 20.35 16.08
C GLU A 489 -31.07 19.13 15.69
N LEU A 490 -30.09 19.31 14.80
CA LEU A 490 -29.15 18.26 14.41
C LEU A 490 -28.24 17.87 15.57
N ALA A 491 -27.68 18.86 16.29
CA ALA A 491 -26.86 18.61 17.47
C ALA A 491 -27.63 17.81 18.54
N LYS A 492 -28.89 18.21 18.83
CA LYS A 492 -29.77 17.48 19.76
C LYS A 492 -30.05 16.05 19.28
N ALA A 493 -30.41 15.87 18.01
CA ALA A 493 -30.70 14.56 17.46
C ALA A 493 -29.48 13.61 17.45
N CYS A 494 -28.29 14.13 17.17
CA CYS A 494 -27.03 13.37 17.26
C CYS A 494 -26.71 12.99 18.72
N LEU A 495 -26.84 13.93 19.66
CA LEU A 495 -26.61 13.69 21.08
C LEU A 495 -27.54 12.60 21.64
N GLU A 496 -28.83 12.72 21.36
CA GLU A 496 -29.83 11.75 21.79
C GLU A 496 -29.51 10.36 21.21
N ARG A 497 -29.21 10.25 19.92
CA ARG A 497 -28.95 8.95 19.30
C ARG A 497 -27.66 8.29 19.79
N TYR A 498 -26.62 9.09 20.02
CA TYR A 498 -25.31 8.59 20.45
C TYR A 498 -25.37 8.12 21.92
N TYR A 499 -25.78 8.99 22.83
CA TYR A 499 -25.67 8.73 24.27
C TYR A 499 -26.84 7.95 24.89
N LYS A 500 -28.03 8.00 24.29
CA LYS A 500 -29.19 7.22 24.77
C LYS A 500 -29.03 5.73 24.45
N LYS A 501 -28.18 5.38 23.49
CA LYS A 501 -27.80 3.99 23.14
C LYS A 501 -26.69 3.44 24.05
N GLU A 502 -25.86 4.30 24.63
CA GLU A 502 -24.71 3.93 25.47
C GLU A 502 -25.02 3.84 26.98
N ASN A 503 -26.26 4.09 27.43
CA ASN A 503 -26.64 4.21 28.86
C ASN A 503 -25.81 5.25 29.66
N SER A 504 -25.12 6.18 28.98
CA SER A 504 -24.29 7.20 29.63
C SER A 504 -25.11 8.45 30.01
N LYS A 505 -26.04 8.28 30.97
CA LYS A 505 -26.99 9.34 31.40
C LYS A 505 -26.28 10.60 31.92
N VAL A 506 -25.15 10.44 32.60
CA VAL A 506 -24.38 11.54 33.20
C VAL A 506 -23.77 12.46 32.14
N ARG A 507 -23.18 11.89 31.08
CA ARG A 507 -22.55 12.69 30.00
C ARG A 507 -23.58 13.29 29.06
N TYR A 508 -24.66 12.56 28.77
CA TYR A 508 -25.84 13.11 28.11
C TYR A 508 -26.32 14.37 28.85
N GLY A 509 -26.52 14.29 30.17
CA GLY A 509 -26.96 15.43 30.97
C GLY A 509 -26.01 16.63 30.91
N ARG A 510 -24.69 16.39 30.97
CA ARG A 510 -23.67 17.45 30.91
C ARG A 510 -23.67 18.20 29.57
N ILE A 511 -23.64 17.48 28.45
CA ILE A 511 -23.57 18.08 27.12
C ILE A 511 -24.94 18.64 26.72
N HIS A 512 -26.04 17.96 27.08
CA HIS A 512 -27.40 18.46 26.85
C HIS A 512 -27.62 19.82 27.53
N ALA A 513 -27.14 19.98 28.76
CA ALA A 513 -27.23 21.26 29.44
C ALA A 513 -26.28 22.32 28.85
N GLN A 514 -25.09 21.93 28.39
CA GLN A 514 -24.26 22.80 27.57
C GLN A 514 -24.96 23.22 26.27
N LEU A 515 -25.77 22.35 25.66
CA LEU A 515 -26.54 22.66 24.44
C LEU A 515 -27.72 23.60 24.70
N ILE A 516 -28.42 23.47 25.83
CA ILE A 516 -29.61 24.30 26.16
C ILE A 516 -29.22 25.61 26.86
N GLY A 517 -27.99 25.73 27.36
CA GLY A 517 -27.53 26.91 28.10
C GLY A 517 -28.04 26.96 29.55
N GLU A 518 -28.59 25.85 30.04
CA GLU A 518 -28.99 25.70 31.43
C GLU A 518 -27.77 25.30 32.27
N LYS A 519 -27.58 25.96 33.42
CA LYS A 519 -26.66 25.45 34.44
C LYS A 519 -27.27 24.16 34.99
N VAL A 520 -26.65 23.01 34.72
CA VAL A 520 -26.98 21.78 35.47
C VAL A 520 -26.74 22.09 36.94
N PRO A 521 -27.76 22.03 37.81
CA PRO A 521 -27.47 21.97 39.23
C PRO A 521 -26.69 20.67 39.43
N ILE A 522 -25.48 20.77 39.98
CA ILE A 522 -24.71 19.60 40.43
C ILE A 522 -25.52 18.98 41.56
N VAL A 523 -26.54 18.20 41.22
CA VAL A 523 -27.28 17.36 42.15
C VAL A 523 -26.70 15.97 41.96
N GLU A 524 -25.84 15.62 42.91
CA GLU A 524 -25.61 14.27 43.43
C GLU A 524 -25.90 13.13 42.45
N ILE A 525 -24.86 12.69 41.75
CA ILE A 525 -24.74 11.30 41.30
C ILE A 525 -23.41 10.81 41.85
N TYR A 526 -23.37 10.72 43.18
CA TYR A 526 -22.56 9.71 43.86
C TYR A 526 -23.53 8.60 44.30
N SER A 527 -23.05 7.36 44.13
CA SER A 527 -23.59 6.10 44.64
C SER A 527 -25.01 5.68 44.23
N GLU A 528 -25.08 4.80 43.22
CA GLU A 528 -26.00 3.65 43.27
C GLU A 528 -25.38 2.37 42.67
N ASP A 529 -24.04 2.30 42.55
CA ASP A 529 -23.28 1.09 42.20
C ASP A 529 -21.98 1.05 43.03
N SER A 530 -22.10 0.95 44.36
CA SER A 530 -21.00 0.51 45.23
C SER A 530 -21.53 0.07 46.61
N ASP A 531 -22.42 -0.92 46.63
CA ASP A 531 -22.61 -1.77 47.80
C ASP A 531 -21.87 -3.09 47.52
N GLU A 532 -20.54 -3.07 47.70
CA GLU A 532 -19.69 -4.17 48.14
C GLU A 532 -18.23 -3.66 48.14
N ASP A 533 -17.46 -4.06 49.14
CA ASP A 533 -16.08 -3.65 49.46
C ASP A 533 -15.89 -2.33 50.23
N ALA A 534 -16.53 -2.25 51.40
CA ALA A 534 -15.94 -1.54 52.54
C ALA A 534 -15.01 -2.48 53.31
N ASP A 535 -13.70 -2.31 53.13
CA ASP A 535 -12.74 -2.63 54.18
C ASP A 535 -11.52 -1.69 54.12
N MET A 536 -11.34 -0.98 55.24
CA MET A 536 -10.06 -0.48 55.76
C MET A 536 -9.30 0.55 54.90
N VAL A 537 -9.34 1.83 55.30
CA VAL A 537 -8.20 2.54 55.91
C VAL A 537 -8.70 3.88 56.46
N ASP A 538 -8.57 3.99 57.78
CA ASP A 538 -8.71 5.20 58.58
C ASP A 538 -7.40 6.02 58.56
N THR A 539 -7.50 7.29 58.98
CA THR A 539 -6.45 8.23 59.40
C THR A 539 -5.85 9.25 58.41
N SER A 540 -6.51 10.42 58.41
CA SER A 540 -6.00 11.71 58.97
C SER A 540 -5.09 12.67 58.17
N TYR A 541 -5.30 13.96 58.48
CA TYR A 541 -4.54 15.20 58.20
C TYR A 541 -4.84 15.89 56.85
N GLU A 542 -5.69 16.93 56.81
CA GLU A 542 -5.61 18.31 57.35
C GLU A 542 -5.27 19.30 56.23
N LEU A 543 -6.15 20.31 56.13
CA LEU A 543 -6.10 21.44 55.21
C LEU A 543 -4.94 22.38 55.55
N GLN A 544 -4.13 22.72 54.54
CA GLN A 544 -3.78 24.10 54.18
C GLN A 544 -3.58 24.22 52.67
#